data_AF-A0A925GCI1-F1
#
_entry.id   AF-A0A925GCI1-F1
#
_cell.length_a   1.000
_cell.length_b   1.000
_cell.length_c   1.000
_cell.angle_alpha   90.00
_cell.angle_beta   90.00
_cell.angle_gamma   90.00
#
_symmetry.space_group_name_H-M   'P 1'
#
loop_
_entity.id
_entity.type
_entity.pdbx_description
1 polymer ?
#
loop_
_entity_poly.entity_id
_entity_poly.type
_entity_poly.pdbx_seq_one_letter_code
_entity_poly.pdbx_strand_id
1 'polypeptide(L)'
;MAPSRLHATWNADVAAVAARDLPWHTLSGARVLVTGAGGFLGGYLARTLLGLHALGKVDEPVQVVGMVRNTARAQHSLADLSTSPHFT
;
A
#
# COMPACT_ATOMS: atom_id res chain seq x y z
N MET A 1 -15.29 5.26 15.26
CA MET A 1 -14.20 6.24 15.41
C MET A 1 -13.96 6.90 14.06
N ALA A 2 -13.90 8.23 13.99
CA ALA A 2 -13.49 8.90 12.76
C ALA A 2 -12.04 8.51 12.42
N PRO A 3 -11.70 8.28 11.14
CA PRO A 3 -10.32 8.01 10.75
C PRO A 3 -9.43 9.18 11.18
N SER A 4 -8.20 8.88 11.60
CA SER A 4 -7.21 9.91 11.88
C SER A 4 -7.04 10.81 10.65
N ARG A 5 -6.72 12.10 10.84
CA ARG A 5 -6.47 13.01 9.70
C ARG A 5 -5.42 12.45 8.73
N LEU A 6 -4.44 11.70 9.26
CA LEU A 6 -3.42 11.02 8.45
C LEU A 6 -4.01 9.91 7.57
N HIS A 7 -4.91 9.07 8.08
CA HIS A 7 -5.58 8.05 7.27
C HIS A 7 -6.39 8.68 6.14
N ALA A 8 -7.08 9.79 6.41
CA ALA A 8 -7.82 10.51 5.38
C ALA A 8 -6.89 11.04 4.27
N THR A 9 -5.74 11.62 4.65
CA THR A 9 -4.71 12.07 3.69
C THR A 9 -4.15 10.91 2.87
N TRP A 10 -3.75 9.80 3.50
CA TRP A 10 -3.24 8.63 2.76
C TRP A 10 -4.25 8.09 1.76
N ASN A 11 -5.52 7.97 2.15
CA ASN A 11 -6.56 7.47 1.24
C ASN A 11 -6.76 8.41 0.04
N ALA A 12 -6.79 9.73 0.28
CA ALA A 12 -6.93 10.72 -0.80
C ALA A 12 -5.72 10.68 -1.75
N ASP A 13 -4.51 10.60 -1.22
CA ASP A 13 -3.29 10.54 -2.01
C ASP A 13 -3.18 9.23 -2.81
N VAL A 14 -3.50 8.09 -2.20
CA VAL A 14 -3.52 6.77 -2.89
C VAL A 14 -4.51 6.79 -4.05
N ALA A 15 -5.70 7.36 -3.84
CA ALA A 15 -6.67 7.53 -4.92
C ALA A 15 -6.12 8.44 -6.03
N ALA A 16 -5.44 9.54 -5.69
CA ALA A 16 -4.83 10.45 -6.65
C ALA A 16 -3.69 9.78 -7.45
N VAL A 17 -2.85 8.98 -6.81
CA VAL A 17 -1.78 8.20 -7.46
C VAL A 17 -2.39 7.16 -8.39
N ALA A 18 -3.36 6.36 -7.93
CA ALA A 18 -4.01 5.32 -8.75
C ALA A 18 -4.82 5.92 -9.92
N ALA A 19 -5.24 7.18 -9.83
CA ALA A 19 -5.91 7.89 -10.91
C ALA A 19 -4.96 8.35 -12.02
N ARG A 20 -3.64 8.25 -11.85
CA ARG A 20 -2.68 8.52 -12.93
C ARG A 20 -2.81 7.44 -14.02
N ASP A 21 -2.59 7.86 -15.26
CA ASP A 21 -2.55 6.98 -16.43
C ASP A 21 -1.22 6.23 -16.46
N LEU A 22 -1.20 5.09 -15.76
CA LEU A 22 -0.10 4.17 -15.67
C LEU A 22 -0.62 2.76 -15.99
N PRO A 23 0.23 1.84 -16.46
CA PRO A 23 -0.18 0.48 -16.85
C PRO A 23 -0.42 -0.42 -15.62
N TRP A 24 -1.33 -0.02 -14.72
CA TRP A 24 -1.62 -0.69 -13.45
C TRP A 24 -2.01 -2.15 -13.62
N HIS A 25 -2.75 -2.48 -14.69
CA HIS A 25 -3.19 -3.83 -15.02
C HIS A 25 -2.04 -4.86 -15.08
N THR A 26 -0.82 -4.42 -15.38
CA THR A 26 0.37 -5.30 -15.40
C THR A 26 0.74 -5.84 -14.02
N LEU A 27 0.21 -5.26 -12.95
CA LEU A 27 0.42 -5.68 -11.57
C LEU A 27 -0.66 -6.63 -11.06
N SER A 28 -1.67 -7.00 -11.86
CA SER A 28 -2.73 -7.91 -11.44
C SER A 28 -2.17 -9.23 -10.91
N GLY A 29 -2.47 -9.54 -9.64
CA GLY A 29 -1.98 -10.74 -8.95
C GLY A 29 -0.47 -10.77 -8.67
N ALA A 30 0.26 -9.69 -8.95
CA ALA A 30 1.70 -9.64 -8.77
C ALA A 30 2.09 -9.70 -7.28
N ARG A 31 3.26 -10.28 -7.00
CA ARG A 31 3.89 -10.24 -5.67
C ARG A 31 5.10 -9.32 -5.70
N VAL A 32 5.03 -8.22 -4.97
CA VAL A 32 5.99 -7.11 -5.02
C VAL A 32 6.73 -6.98 -3.68
N LEU A 33 8.07 -7.01 -3.74
CA LEU A 33 8.94 -6.69 -2.62
C LEU A 33 9.19 -5.17 -2.57
N VAL A 34 8.77 -4.52 -1.49
CA VAL A 34 9.03 -3.09 -1.25
C VAL A 34 10.15 -2.95 -0.23
N THR A 35 11.33 -2.53 -0.67
CA THR A 35 12.44 -2.21 0.22
C THR A 35 12.23 -0.85 0.88
N GLY A 36 12.55 -0.72 2.17
CA GLY A 36 12.30 0.52 2.91
C GLY A 36 10.81 0.82 3.12
N ALA A 37 9.96 -0.21 3.15
CA ALA A 37 8.50 -0.09 3.28
C ALA A 37 8.05 0.74 4.49
N GLY A 38 8.82 0.73 5.59
CA GLY A 38 8.51 1.51 6.79
C GLY A 38 8.80 3.02 6.69
N GLY A 39 9.39 3.49 5.58
CA GLY A 39 9.65 4.90 5.31
C GLY A 39 8.48 5.61 4.61
N PHE A 40 8.66 6.89 4.29
CA PHE A 40 7.61 7.70 3.65
C PHE A 40 7.20 7.13 2.29
N LEU A 41 8.10 7.16 1.30
CA LEU A 41 7.78 6.69 -0.07
C LEU A 41 7.49 5.19 -0.12
N GLY A 42 8.25 4.37 0.60
CA GLY A 42 8.01 2.92 0.66
C GLY A 42 6.65 2.58 1.24
N GLY A 43 6.21 3.29 2.27
CA GLY A 43 4.89 3.10 2.88
C GLY A 43 3.76 3.55 1.96
N TYR A 44 3.95 4.62 1.18
CA TYR A 44 3.00 5.04 0.16
C TYR A 44 2.91 4.04 -0.99
N LEU A 45 4.04 3.47 -1.42
CA LEU A 45 4.07 2.45 -2.46
C LEU A 45 3.28 1.21 -2.00
N ALA A 46 3.53 0.73 -0.79
CA ALA A 46 2.78 -0.39 -0.22
C ALA A 46 1.26 -0.12 -0.16
N ARG A 47 0.85 1.05 0.35
CA ARG A 47 -0.57 1.47 0.39
C ARG A 47 -1.19 1.54 -1.00
N THR A 48 -0.47 2.10 -1.97
CA THR A 48 -0.97 2.22 -3.34
C THR A 48 -1.16 0.86 -3.98
N LEU A 49 -0.15 -0.02 -3.92
CA LEU A 49 -0.19 -1.37 -4.49
C LEU A 49 -1.35 -2.18 -3.91
N LEU A 50 -1.50 -2.19 -2.58
CA LEU A 50 -2.58 -2.89 -1.90
C LEU A 50 -3.97 -2.30 -2.22
N GLY A 51 -4.04 -1.00 -2.51
CA GLY A 51 -5.28 -0.30 -2.85
C GLY A 51 -5.74 -0.49 -4.31
N LEU A 52 -4.88 -0.94 -5.23
CA LEU A 52 -5.19 -0.99 -6.66
C LEU A 52 -6.45 -1.83 -6.97
N HIS A 53 -6.63 -2.96 -6.29
CA HIS A 53 -7.78 -3.84 -6.54
C HIS A 53 -9.10 -3.19 -6.09
N ALA A 54 -9.13 -2.63 -4.88
CA ALA A 54 -10.30 -1.92 -4.37
C ALA A 54 -10.68 -0.69 -5.24
N LEU A 55 -9.71 -0.12 -5.95
CA LEU A 55 -9.89 1.00 -6.87
C LEU A 55 -10.17 0.56 -8.32
N GLY A 56 -10.34 -0.74 -8.58
CA GLY A 56 -10.65 -1.29 -9.91
C GLY A 56 -9.52 -1.14 -10.93
N LYS A 57 -8.26 -1.06 -10.47
CA LYS A 57 -7.08 -0.90 -11.35
C LYS A 57 -6.46 -2.23 -11.77
N VAL A 58 -6.79 -3.30 -11.06
CA VAL A 58 -6.34 -4.68 -11.30
C VAL A 58 -7.47 -5.65 -10.99
N ASP A 59 -7.51 -6.76 -11.72
CA ASP A 59 -8.51 -7.82 -11.52
C ASP A 59 -8.23 -8.65 -10.27
N GLU A 60 -6.96 -8.92 -9.98
CA GLU A 60 -6.51 -9.70 -8.83
C GLU A 60 -5.69 -8.83 -7.85
N PRO A 61 -5.84 -8.99 -6.53
CA PRO A 61 -5.09 -8.23 -5.53
C PRO A 61 -3.57 -8.36 -5.66
N VAL A 62 -2.86 -7.23 -5.53
CA VAL A 62 -1.40 -7.21 -5.44
C VAL A 62 -0.97 -7.67 -4.05
N GLN A 63 -0.01 -8.58 -4.00
CA GLN A 63 0.62 -9.06 -2.78
C GLN A 63 1.87 -8.22 -2.49
N VAL A 64 2.00 -7.65 -1.30
CA VAL A 64 3.13 -6.78 -0.93
C VAL A 64 3.93 -7.42 0.20
N VAL A 65 5.24 -7.54 -0.02
CA VAL A 65 6.21 -7.94 1.01
C VAL A 65 7.03 -6.71 1.42
N GLY A 66 6.90 -6.27 2.67
CA GLY A 66 7.58 -5.10 3.21
C GLY A 66 8.93 -5.44 3.82
N MET A 67 10.04 -5.07 3.15
CA MET A 67 11.39 -5.27 3.72
C MET A 67 11.86 -4.04 4.47
N VAL A 68 12.14 -4.21 5.76
CA VAL A 68 12.55 -3.15 6.68
C VAL A 68 13.76 -3.57 7.51
N ARG A 69 14.52 -2.59 8.00
CA ARG A 69 15.64 -2.83 8.92
C ARG A 69 15.20 -3.07 10.36
N ASN A 70 14.06 -2.49 10.75
CA ASN A 70 13.53 -2.56 12.11
C ASN A 70 12.03 -2.85 12.03
N THR A 71 11.65 -4.08 12.37
CA THR A 71 10.28 -4.59 12.29
C THR A 71 9.36 -3.92 13.31
N ALA A 72 9.82 -3.75 14.56
CA ALA A 72 9.04 -3.10 15.62
C ALA A 72 8.62 -1.68 15.24
N ARG A 73 9.54 -0.89 14.66
CA ARG A 73 9.22 0.45 14.15
C ARG A 73 8.23 0.40 12.97
N ALA A 74 8.42 -0.55 12.06
CA ALA A 74 7.58 -0.69 10.87
C ALA A 74 6.14 -1.12 11.22
N GLN A 75 5.96 -1.97 12.23
CA GLN A 75 4.64 -2.36 12.73
C GLN A 75 3.81 -1.15 13.16
N HIS A 76 4.45 -0.13 13.75
CA HIS A 76 3.75 1.11 14.10
C HIS A 76 3.44 1.97 12.88
N SER A 77 4.37 2.14 11.92
CA SER A 77 4.16 3.01 10.76
C SER A 77 3.31 2.39 9.64
N LEU A 78 3.12 1.08 9.66
CA LEU A 78 2.32 0.29 8.71
C LEU A 78 1.16 -0.42 9.41
N ALA A 79 0.75 0.05 10.59
CA ALA A 79 -0.31 -0.56 11.39
C ALA A 79 -1.64 -0.65 10.61
N ASP A 80 -1.94 0.33 9.77
CA ASP A 80 -3.10 0.36 8.88
C ASP A 80 -3.08 -0.72 7.78
N LEU A 81 -1.89 -1.22 7.42
CA LEU A 81 -1.74 -2.30 6.43
C LEU A 81 -1.75 -3.69 7.06
N SER A 82 -1.55 -3.78 8.38
CA SER A 82 -1.36 -5.06 9.09
C SER A 82 -2.56 -6.01 9.02
N THR A 83 -3.77 -5.50 8.77
CA THR A 83 -4.98 -6.31 8.63
C THR A 83 -5.20 -6.83 7.21
N SER A 84 -4.43 -6.36 6.23
CA SER A 84 -4.54 -6.82 4.86
C SER A 84 -4.00 -8.25 4.75
N PRO A 85 -4.78 -9.22 4.22
CA PRO A 85 -4.28 -10.56 3.96
C PRO A 85 -3.22 -10.59 2.85
N HIS A 86 -3.04 -9.47 2.13
CA HIS A 86 -2.11 -9.31 1.03
C HIS A 86 -0.82 -8.59 1.43
N PHE A 87 -0.61 -8.30 2.72
CA PHE A 87 0.59 -7.65 3.24
C PHE A 87 1.36 -8.59 4.17
N THR A 88 2.69 -8.67 3.99
CA THR A 88 3.61 -9.41 4.86
C THR A 88 4.83 -8.59 5.20
#